data_AF-A0A6J5VQV1-F1
#
_entry.id   AF-A0A6J5VQV1-F1
#
_cell.length_a   1.000
_cell.length_b   1.000
_cell.length_c   1.000
_cell.angle_alpha   90.00
_cell.angle_beta   90.00
_cell.angle_gamma   90.00
#
_symmetry.space_group_name_H-M   'P 1'
#
loop_
_entity.id
_entity.type
_entity.pdbx_description
1 polymer ?
#
loop_
_entity_poly.entity_id
_entity_poly.type
_entity_poly.pdbx_seq_one_letter_code
_entity_poly.pdbx_strand_id
1 'polypeptide(L)'
;MGAAADADAYAAEEDKTPQACQKMCMCILFCLCLTILVGVIWLFNLTVRHILRDIEINRVDPTFRLHSATVSLLNNASASDFTATWDVTLVASNSNHKLNIYYDTLQAAIF
;
A
#
# COMPACT_ATOMS: atom_id res chain seq x y z
N MET A 1 34.89 4.80 72.45
CA MET A 1 34.21 3.65 71.82
C MET A 1 33.19 4.13 70.78
N GLY A 2 33.56 5.12 69.93
CA GLY A 2 32.64 5.79 68.97
C GLY A 2 33.10 5.69 67.51
N ALA A 3 34.41 5.72 67.25
CA ALA A 3 34.96 5.79 65.89
C ALA A 3 34.60 4.64 64.92
N ALA A 4 34.13 3.48 65.40
CA ALA A 4 33.73 2.38 64.52
C ALA A 4 32.30 2.54 63.99
N ALA A 5 31.38 3.12 64.76
CA ALA A 5 29.99 3.32 64.33
C ALA A 5 29.87 4.43 63.26
N ASP A 6 30.79 5.39 63.31
CA ASP A 6 30.79 6.57 62.44
C ASP A 6 31.33 6.24 61.03
N ALA A 7 32.25 5.27 60.94
CA ALA A 7 32.83 4.79 59.69
C ALA A 7 31.85 3.93 58.88
N ASP A 8 31.06 3.09 59.56
CA ASP A 8 30.06 2.23 58.92
C ASP A 8 28.87 3.05 58.39
N ALA A 9 28.53 4.16 59.04
CA ALA A 9 27.51 5.10 58.57
C ALA A 9 27.95 5.86 57.30
N TYR A 10 29.23 6.23 57.22
CA TYR A 10 29.80 6.92 56.05
C TYR A 10 29.91 5.98 54.83
N ALA A 11 30.29 4.72 55.05
CA ALA A 11 30.39 3.72 53.99
C ALA A 11 29.02 3.30 53.39
N ALA A 12 27.93 3.38 54.17
CA ALA A 12 26.58 3.05 53.71
C ALA A 12 25.90 4.16 52.87
N GLU A 13 26.43 5.39 52.88
CA GLU A 13 25.95 6.50 52.07
C GLU A 13 26.59 6.53 50.67
N GLU A 14 27.83 6.07 50.53
CA GLU A 14 28.59 6.15 49.28
C GLU A 14 28.12 5.15 48.19
N ASP A 15 27.51 4.02 48.58
CA ASP A 15 27.11 2.92 47.69
C ASP A 15 25.74 3.11 46.97
N LYS A 16 24.92 4.10 47.37
CA LYS A 16 23.59 4.31 46.76
C LYS A 16 23.62 5.13 45.46
N THR A 17 24.69 5.88 45.26
CA THR A 17 24.94 6.78 44.12
C THR A 17 25.05 6.06 42.76
N PRO A 18 25.82 4.96 42.62
CA PRO A 18 25.93 4.24 41.34
C PRO A 18 24.63 3.53 40.94
N GLN A 19 23.87 3.00 41.90
CA GLN A 19 22.62 2.26 41.63
C GLN A 19 21.50 3.19 41.14
N ALA A 20 21.42 4.42 41.67
CA ALA A 20 20.46 5.42 41.20
C ALA A 20 20.78 5.89 39.77
N CYS A 21 22.05 6.12 39.46
CA CYS A 21 22.51 6.49 38.12
C CYS A 21 22.21 5.40 37.08
N GLN A 22 22.45 4.13 37.43
CA GLN A 22 22.17 2.99 36.56
C GLN A 22 20.66 2.84 36.24
N LYS A 23 19.79 3.00 37.24
CA LYS A 23 18.33 2.94 37.04
C LYS A 23 17.82 4.09 36.17
N MET A 24 18.30 5.31 36.41
CA MET A 24 17.95 6.47 35.59
C MET A 24 18.39 6.30 34.13
N CYS A 25 19.60 5.79 33.91
CA CYS A 25 20.11 5.51 32.56
C CYS A 25 19.24 4.47 31.83
N MET A 26 18.87 3.38 32.51
CA MET A 26 17.97 2.36 31.94
C MET A 26 16.58 2.91 31.61
N CYS A 27 16.01 3.75 32.47
CA CYS A 27 14.74 4.42 32.19
C CYS A 27 14.81 5.35 30.98
N ILE A 28 15.89 6.13 30.85
CA ILE A 28 16.10 7.03 29.71
C ILE A 28 16.22 6.23 28.41
N LEU A 29 17.02 5.16 28.41
CA LEU A 29 17.16 4.28 27.24
C LEU A 29 15.83 3.64 26.85
N PHE A 30 15.06 3.17 27.83
CA PHE A 30 13.73 2.61 27.59
C PHE A 30 12.77 3.63 26.99
N CYS A 31 12.72 4.85 27.53
CA CYS A 31 11.91 5.94 26.99
C CYS A 31 12.34 6.31 25.56
N LEU A 32 13.63 6.40 25.30
CA LEU A 32 14.16 6.66 23.96
C LEU A 32 13.75 5.56 22.98
N CYS A 33 13.91 4.28 23.34
CA CYS A 33 13.46 3.15 22.53
C CYS A 33 11.96 3.22 22.23
N LEU A 34 11.11 3.53 23.21
CA LEU A 34 9.66 3.68 22.99
C LEU A 34 9.34 4.82 22.02
N THR A 35 9.99 5.98 22.15
CA THR A 35 9.77 7.10 21.23
C THR A 35 10.19 6.77 19.79
N ILE A 36 11.30 6.05 19.62
CA ILE A 36 11.76 5.57 18.31
C ILE A 36 10.75 4.58 17.73
N LEU A 37 10.26 3.62 18.52
CA LEU A 37 9.26 2.65 18.06
C LEU A 37 7.97 3.34 17.61
N VAL A 38 7.46 4.30 18.38
CA VAL A 38 6.27 5.08 17.99
C VAL A 38 6.54 5.87 16.70
N GLY A 39 7.71 6.49 16.58
CA GLY A 39 8.12 7.21 15.38
C GLY A 39 8.19 6.31 14.14
N VAL A 40 8.77 5.11 14.26
CA VAL A 40 8.85 4.12 13.18
C VAL A 40 7.46 3.64 12.77
N ILE A 41 6.59 3.34 13.73
CA ILE A 41 5.21 2.94 13.45
C ILE A 41 4.47 4.06 12.72
N TRP A 42 4.60 5.30 13.18
CA TRP A 42 3.96 6.44 12.55
C TRP A 42 4.46 6.67 11.11
N LEU A 43 5.78 6.60 10.91
CA LEU A 43 6.41 6.71 9.60
C LEU A 43 5.93 5.60 8.65
N PHE A 44 5.89 4.36 9.12
CA PHE A 44 5.36 3.23 8.34
C PHE A 44 3.92 3.48 7.89
N ASN A 45 3.05 3.92 8.80
CA ASN A 45 1.66 4.24 8.48
C ASN A 45 1.53 5.42 7.49
N LEU A 46 2.42 6.40 7.53
CA LEU A 46 2.46 7.47 6.53
C LEU A 46 2.88 6.95 5.16
N THR A 47 3.95 6.16 5.10
CA THR A 47 4.44 5.59 3.85
C THR A 47 3.39 4.69 3.20
N VAL A 48 2.73 3.83 3.98
CA VAL A 48 1.63 2.99 3.49
C VAL A 48 0.49 3.82 2.95
N ARG A 49 0.06 4.87 3.67
CA ARG A 49 -1.00 5.78 3.18
C ARG A 49 -0.60 6.50 1.91
N HIS A 50 0.65 6.93 1.79
CA HIS A 50 1.16 7.58 0.59
C HIS A 50 1.13 6.63 -0.62
N ILE A 51 1.60 5.40 -0.45
CA ILE A 51 1.56 4.36 -1.49
C ILE A 51 0.12 4.02 -1.87
N LEU A 52 -0.78 3.82 -0.90
CA LEU A 52 -2.19 3.54 -1.16
C LEU A 52 -2.85 4.68 -1.95
N ARG A 53 -2.57 5.93 -1.58
CA ARG A 53 -3.08 7.10 -2.29
C ARG A 53 -2.57 7.15 -3.74
N ASP A 54 -1.29 6.84 -3.96
CA ASP A 54 -0.71 6.82 -5.31
C ASP A 54 -1.28 5.70 -6.19
N ILE A 55 -1.62 4.56 -5.58
CA ILE A 55 -2.31 3.44 -6.24
C ILE A 55 -3.76 3.84 -6.58
N GLU A 56 -4.46 4.49 -5.65
CA GLU A 56 -5.86 4.87 -5.80
C GLU A 56 -6.05 6.03 -6.80
N ILE A 57 -5.13 7.00 -6.84
CA ILE A 57 -5.20 8.17 -7.73
C ILE A 57 -4.93 7.82 -9.21
N ASN A 58 -4.24 6.71 -9.51
CA ASN A 58 -3.94 6.32 -10.90
C ASN A 58 -4.89 5.24 -11.45
N ARG A 59 -6.03 4.99 -10.82
CA ARG A 59 -7.06 4.13 -11.38
C ARG A 59 -7.85 4.87 -12.46
N VAL A 60 -7.15 5.34 -13.50
CA VAL A 60 -7.83 5.84 -14.69
C VAL A 60 -8.30 4.62 -15.46
N ASP A 61 -9.61 4.39 -15.42
CA ASP A 61 -10.20 3.24 -16.07
C ASP A 61 -9.91 3.28 -17.58
N PRO A 62 -9.57 2.13 -18.18
CA PRO A 62 -9.44 2.03 -19.63
C PRO A 62 -10.75 2.41 -20.31
N THR A 63 -10.63 3.10 -21.44
CA THR A 63 -11.77 3.46 -22.26
C THR A 63 -11.91 2.48 -23.42
N PHE A 64 -13.13 1.97 -23.60
CA PHE A 64 -13.51 1.11 -24.72
C PHE A 64 -14.42 1.89 -25.63
N ARG A 65 -14.13 1.87 -26.92
CA ARG A 65 -15.03 2.40 -27.93
C ARG A 65 -15.12 1.48 -29.12
N LEU A 66 -16.34 1.33 -29.61
CA LEU A 66 -16.58 0.78 -30.93
C LEU A 66 -16.15 1.83 -31.95
N HIS A 67 -15.14 1.53 -32.76
CA HIS A 67 -14.64 2.44 -33.78
C HIS A 67 -15.41 2.31 -35.09
N SER A 68 -15.66 1.07 -35.51
CA SER A 68 -16.49 0.77 -36.67
C SER A 68 -17.17 -0.59 -36.51
N ALA A 69 -18.36 -0.69 -37.09
CA ALA A 69 -19.06 -1.95 -37.32
C ALA A 69 -19.65 -1.85 -38.73
N THR A 70 -19.07 -2.59 -39.66
CA THR A 70 -19.54 -2.63 -41.05
C THR A 70 -20.06 -4.01 -41.35
N VAL A 71 -21.21 -4.06 -42.02
CA VAL A 71 -21.78 -5.33 -42.49
C VAL A 71 -21.38 -5.53 -43.94
N SER A 72 -20.83 -6.70 -44.24
CA SER A 72 -20.43 -7.12 -45.56
C SER A 72 -21.15 -8.44 -45.89
N LEU A 73 -21.57 -8.59 -47.15
CA LEU A 73 -22.27 -9.77 -47.68
C LEU A 73 -23.66 -10.05 -47.03
N LEU A 74 -24.74 -9.50 -47.61
CA LEU A 74 -26.09 -10.00 -47.35
C LEU A 74 -26.38 -11.15 -48.32
N ASN A 75 -26.11 -12.38 -47.89
CA ASN A 75 -26.54 -13.53 -48.67
C ASN A 75 -27.98 -13.88 -48.30
N ASN A 76 -28.88 -13.77 -49.29
CA ASN A 76 -30.22 -14.32 -49.23
C ASN A 76 -30.14 -15.85 -49.41
N ALA A 77 -29.49 -16.54 -48.47
CA ALA A 77 -29.38 -17.99 -48.46
C ALA A 77 -30.69 -18.60 -47.93
N SER A 78 -31.74 -18.57 -48.75
CA SER A 78 -33.09 -19.09 -48.46
C SER A 78 -33.93 -18.22 -47.52
N ALA A 79 -35.26 -18.35 -47.61
CA ALA A 79 -36.22 -17.53 -46.86
C ALA A 79 -36.23 -17.75 -45.33
N SER A 80 -35.39 -18.64 -44.79
CA SER A 80 -35.30 -18.92 -43.35
C SER A 80 -34.00 -18.42 -42.70
N ASP A 81 -32.89 -18.33 -43.44
CA ASP A 81 -31.57 -18.13 -42.85
C ASP A 81 -30.93 -16.85 -43.40
N PHE A 82 -30.89 -15.81 -42.57
CA PHE A 82 -30.20 -14.57 -42.87
C PHE A 82 -28.75 -14.67 -42.36
N THR A 83 -27.78 -14.66 -43.29
CA THR A 83 -26.36 -14.64 -42.93
C THR A 83 -25.74 -13.31 -43.35
N ALA A 84 -25.03 -12.68 -42.42
CA ALA A 84 -24.30 -11.45 -42.65
C ALA A 84 -22.93 -11.52 -41.97
N THR A 85 -21.90 -10.98 -42.62
CA THR A 85 -20.57 -10.84 -42.03
C THR A 85 -20.43 -9.46 -41.42
N TRP A 86 -19.90 -9.38 -40.20
CA TRP A 86 -19.67 -8.12 -39.49
C TRP A 86 -18.17 -7.91 -39.29
N ASP A 87 -17.65 -6.86 -39.88
CA ASP A 87 -16.29 -6.37 -39.65
C ASP A 87 -16.34 -5.32 -38.54
N VAL A 88 -15.86 -5.69 -37.34
CA VAL A 88 -15.95 -4.88 -36.13
C VAL A 88 -14.55 -4.46 -35.67
N THR A 89 -14.34 -3.16 -35.50
CA THR A 89 -13.12 -2.60 -34.91
C THR A 89 -13.41 -2.04 -33.53
N LEU A 90 -12.88 -2.70 -32.49
CA LEU A 90 -12.90 -2.21 -31.11
C LEU A 90 -11.55 -1.56 -30.77
N VAL A 91 -11.58 -0.39 -30.14
CA VAL A 91 -10.38 0.29 -29.66
C VAL A 91 -10.44 0.36 -28.13
N ALA A 92 -9.43 -0.22 -27.50
CA ALA A 92 -9.16 -0.08 -26.07
C ALA A 92 -8.04 0.95 -25.88
N SER A 93 -8.25 1.95 -25.03
CA SER A 93 -7.24 2.95 -24.69
C SER A 93 -6.95 2.92 -23.20
N ASN A 94 -5.70 2.61 -22.87
CA ASN A 94 -5.18 2.64 -21.52
C ASN A 94 -4.49 3.98 -21.25
N SER A 95 -5.14 4.85 -20.50
CA SER A 95 -4.57 6.12 -20.02
C SER A 95 -3.50 5.94 -18.94
N ASN A 96 -3.44 4.78 -18.28
CA ASN A 96 -2.43 4.48 -17.28
C ASN A 96 -1.22 3.78 -17.90
N HIS A 97 -0.15 4.53 -18.12
CA HIS A 97 1.12 4.04 -18.67
C HIS A 97 1.94 3.16 -17.70
N LYS A 98 1.52 3.03 -16.44
CA LYS A 98 2.20 2.24 -15.40
C LYS A 98 1.59 0.85 -15.20
N LEU A 99 0.36 0.61 -15.67
CA LEU A 99 -0.34 -0.66 -15.52
C LEU A 99 -0.62 -1.25 -16.90
N ASN A 100 -0.35 -2.54 -17.09
CA ASN A 100 -0.77 -3.25 -18.30
C ASN A 100 -2.20 -3.78 -18.10
N ILE A 101 -2.97 -3.84 -19.18
CA ILE A 101 -4.39 -4.23 -19.13
C ILE A 101 -4.58 -5.54 -19.86
N TYR A 102 -5.26 -6.47 -19.21
CA TYR A 102 -5.59 -7.79 -19.74
C TYR A 102 -7.08 -8.05 -19.55
N TYR A 103 -7.69 -8.67 -20.57
CA TYR A 103 -9.10 -9.06 -20.55
C TYR A 103 -9.22 -10.54 -20.89
N ASP A 104 -9.98 -11.25 -20.06
CA ASP A 104 -10.22 -12.69 -20.24
C ASP A 104 -11.20 -12.97 -21.39
N THR A 105 -12.19 -12.10 -21.58
CA THR A 105 -13.27 -12.31 -22.54
C THR A 105 -13.68 -11.03 -23.24
N LEU A 106 -14.01 -11.16 -24.53
CA LEU A 106 -14.62 -10.11 -25.34
C LEU A 106 -15.94 -10.67 -25.88
N GLN A 107 -17.05 -10.02 -25.50
CA GLN A 107 -18.39 -10.42 -25.93
C GLN A 107 -18.98 -9.35 -26.84
N ALA A 108 -19.52 -9.77 -27.98
CA ALA A 108 -20.27 -8.92 -28.89
C ALA A 108 -21.72 -9.42 -28.95
N ALA A 109 -22.67 -8.49 -28.92
CA ALA A 109 -24.09 -8.76 -29.07
C ALA A 109 -24.66 -7.87 -30.18
N ILE A 110 -25.54 -8.44 -31.00
CA ILE A 110 -26.25 -7.76 -32.09
C ILE A 110 -27.75 -7.89 -31.76
N PHE A 111 -28.48 -6.77 -31.81
CA PHE A 111 -29.90 -6.69 -31.49
C PHE A 111 -30.70 -6.21 -32.69
#